data_AF-A0A1G0IGK6-F1
#
_entry.id   AF-A0A1G0IGK6-F1
#
_cell.length_a   1.000
_cell.length_b   1.000
_cell.length_c   1.000
_cell.angle_alpha   90.00
_cell.angle_beta   90.00
_cell.angle_gamma   90.00
#
_symmetry.space_group_name_H-M   'P 1'
#
loop_
_entity.id
_entity.type
_entity.pdbx_description
1 polymer ?
#
loop_
_entity_poly.entity_id
_entity_poly.type
_entity_poly.pdbx_seq_one_letter_code
_entity_poly.pdbx_strand_id
1 'polypeptide(L)' 'MGNPIRWQCRRGMLELDVIFERYLANRYDTLSPDQKKLFSQLLSQDDPTLYDWLIVESPCADAALQLIVNDVIRYG' A
#
# COMPACT_ATOMS: atom_id res chain seq x y z
N MET A 1 15.92 4.24 -14.92
CA MET A 1 14.75 3.34 -14.82
C MET A 1 13.87 3.88 -13.72
N GLY A 2 12.89 4.71 -14.06
CA GLY A 2 12.01 5.33 -13.06
C GLY A 2 11.22 4.23 -12.38
N ASN A 3 11.30 4.14 -11.06
CA ASN A 3 10.40 3.29 -10.28
C ASN A 3 9.17 4.16 -9.99
N PRO A 4 8.13 4.16 -10.84
CA PRO A 4 7.19 5.24 -10.79
C PRO A 4 6.05 4.72 -9.90
N ILE A 5 6.35 4.54 -8.61
CA ILE A 5 5.45 3.97 -7.58
C ILE A 5 4.07 4.65 -7.57
N ARG A 6 4.02 5.94 -7.93
CA ARG A 6 2.76 6.66 -8.19
C ARG A 6 1.85 5.98 -9.22
N TRP A 7 2.40 5.34 -10.25
CA TRP A 7 1.61 4.64 -11.27
C TRP A 7 1.13 3.27 -10.80
N GLN A 8 1.88 2.59 -9.93
CA GLN A 8 1.44 1.33 -9.30
C GLN A 8 0.32 1.54 -8.28
N CYS A 9 0.14 2.78 -7.82
CA CYS A 9 -0.95 3.18 -6.94
C CYS A 9 -2.25 3.51 -7.69
N ARG A 10 -2.22 3.58 -9.04
CA ARG A 10 -3.43 3.77 -9.85
C ARG A 10 -4.12 2.41 -10.04
N ARG A 11 -5.36 2.31 -9.55
CA ARG A 11 -6.12 1.06 -9.40
C ARG A 11 -7.45 1.17 -10.13
N GLY A 12 -8.18 0.04 -10.24
CA GLY A 12 -9.53 0.03 -10.78
C GLY A 12 -10.61 0.51 -9.79
N MET A 13 -10.24 0.81 -8.55
CA MET A 13 -11.14 1.11 -7.43
C MET A 13 -10.76 2.44 -6.77
N LEU A 14 -11.75 3.33 -6.61
CA LEU A 14 -11.56 4.69 -6.09
C LEU A 14 -11.01 4.68 -4.65
N GLU A 15 -11.47 3.75 -3.82
CA GLU A 15 -11.04 3.60 -2.44
C GLU A 15 -9.54 3.33 -2.34
N LEU A 16 -9.03 2.46 -3.22
CA LEU A 16 -7.60 2.14 -3.30
C LEU A 16 -6.78 3.31 -3.83
N ASP A 17 -7.28 4.01 -4.85
CA ASP A 17 -6.61 5.21 -5.37
C ASP A 17 -6.44 6.28 -4.28
N VAL A 18 -7.51 6.57 -3.55
CA VAL A 18 -7.53 7.60 -2.49
C VAL A 18 -6.58 7.25 -1.35
N ILE A 19 -6.65 6.01 -0.84
CA ILE A 19 -5.82 5.61 0.30
C ILE A 19 -4.32 5.61 -0.08
N PHE A 20 -3.97 5.13 -1.28
CA PHE A 20 -2.59 5.14 -1.73
C PHE A 20 -2.08 6.53 -2.04
N GLU A 21 -2.88 7.41 -2.65
CA GLU A 21 -2.48 8.80 -2.90
C GLU A 21 -2.20 9.54 -1.58
N ARG A 22 -3.08 9.40 -0.59
CA ARG A 22 -2.90 9.99 0.74
C ARG A 22 -1.68 9.41 1.46
N TYR A 23 -1.48 8.10 1.38
CA TYR A 23 -0.31 7.45 1.96
C TYR A 23 1.00 7.92 1.32
N LEU A 24 1.03 8.01 -0.02
CA LEU A 24 2.17 8.50 -0.78
C LEU A 24 2.54 9.94 -0.42
N ALA A 25 1.55 10.81 -0.25
CA ALA A 25 1.77 12.22 0.07
C ALA A 25 2.30 12.44 1.50
N ASN A 26 1.84 11.63 2.46
CA ASN A 26 2.09 11.89 3.88
C ASN A 26 3.18 11.02 4.52
N ARG A 27 3.39 9.81 3.99
CA ARG A 27 4.17 8.78 4.70
C ARG A 27 5.32 8.20 3.89
N TYR A 28 5.13 8.02 2.59
CA TYR A 28 6.08 7.28 1.74
C TYR A 28 7.53 7.81 1.79
N ASP A 29 7.74 9.13 1.82
CA ASP A 29 9.08 9.71 1.89
C ASP A 29 9.82 9.40 3.21
N THR A 30 9.08 9.15 4.29
CA THR A 30 9.61 8.82 5.61
C THR A 30 9.91 7.33 5.81
N LEU A 31 9.49 6.47 4.87
CA LEU A 31 9.69 5.03 4.96
C LEU A 31 11.17 4.66 4.83
N SER A 32 11.59 3.68 5.64
CA SER A 32 12.90 3.05 5.52
C SER A 32 13.01 2.27 4.19
N PRO A 33 14.23 1.94 3.74
CA PRO A 33 14.42 1.13 2.54
C PRO A 33 13.67 -0.21 2.57
N ASP A 34 13.60 -0.86 3.73
CA ASP A 34 12.90 -2.14 3.86
C ASP A 34 11.38 -1.98 3.88
N GLN A 35 10.86 -0.90 4.48
CA GLN A 35 9.45 -0.56 4.37
C GLN A 35 9.04 -0.22 2.94
N LYS A 36 9.89 0.48 2.18
CA LYS A 36 9.64 0.74 0.75
C LYS A 36 9.60 -0.55 -0.07
N LYS A 37 10.44 -1.55 0.25
CA LYS A 37 10.37 -2.88 -0.38
C LYS A 37 9.05 -3.58 -0.05
N LEU A 38 8.64 -3.58 1.23
CA LEU A 38 7.36 -4.16 1.64
C LEU A 38 6.19 -3.46 0.96
N PHE A 39 6.25 -2.13 0.81
CA PHE A 39 5.24 -1.36 0.09
C PHE A 39 5.20 -1.73 -1.41
N SER A 40 6.34 -1.91 -2.06
CA SER A 40 6.38 -2.42 -3.43
C SER A 40 5.81 -3.85 -3.55
N GLN A 41 6.03 -4.71 -2.55
CA GLN A 41 5.43 -6.05 -2.49
C GLN A 41 3.92 -6.02 -2.23
N LEU A 42 3.44 -5.04 -1.46
CA LEU A 42 2.02 -4.78 -1.29
C LEU A 42 1.41 -4.38 -2.63
N LEU A 43 2.03 -3.41 -3.33
CA LEU A 43 1.56 -2.95 -4.64
C LEU A 43 1.64 -4.02 -5.74
N SER A 44 2.34 -5.14 -5.54
CA SER A 44 2.30 -6.26 -6.49
C SER A 44 1.07 -7.18 -6.31
N GLN A 45 0.24 -6.96 -5.30
CA GLN A 45 -1.02 -7.68 -5.12
C GLN A 45 -2.12 -7.12 -6.03
N ASP A 46 -3.10 -7.97 -6.33
CA ASP A 46 -4.28 -7.63 -7.11
C ASP A 46 -5.27 -6.77 -6.30
N ASP A 47 -6.08 -5.99 -7.01
CA ASP A 47 -7.03 -5.04 -6.42
C ASP A 47 -8.00 -5.68 -5.41
N PRO A 48 -8.58 -6.89 -5.63
CA PRO A 48 -9.45 -7.53 -4.63
C PRO A 48 -8.72 -7.82 -3.31
N THR A 49 -7.49 -8.32 -3.38
CA THR A 49 -6.67 -8.62 -2.20
C THR A 49 -6.34 -7.35 -1.43
N LEU A 50 -5.97 -6.29 -2.16
CA LEU A 50 -5.70 -4.98 -1.55
C LEU A 50 -6.94 -4.39 -0.91
N TYR A 51 -8.09 -4.52 -1.54
CA TYR A 51 -9.37 -4.06 -1.00
C TYR A 51 -9.70 -4.80 0.31
N ASP A 52 -9.55 -6.12 0.33
CA ASP A 52 -9.79 -6.92 1.53
C ASP A 52 -8.87 -6.50 2.68
N TRP A 53 -7.59 -6.25 2.42
CA TRP A 53 -6.65 -5.88 3.48
C TRP A 53 -6.77 -4.42 3.94
N LEU A 54 -7.01 -3.49 3.02
CA LEU A 54 -6.94 -2.04 3.31
C LEU A 54 -8.29 -1.40 3.62
N ILE A 55 -9.38 -1.93 3.05
CA ILE A 55 -10.73 -1.36 3.19
C ILE A 55 -11.60 -2.22 4.10
N VAL A 56 -11.58 -3.54 3.91
CA VAL A 56 -12.28 -4.49 4.81
C VAL A 56 -11.48 -4.76 6.09
N GLU A 57 -10.20 -4.36 6.12
CA GLU A 57 -9.25 -4.58 7.24
C GLU A 57 -9.07 -6.07 7.60
N SER A 58 -9.12 -6.93 6.58
CA SER A 58 -8.87 -8.37 6.73
C SER A 58 -7.38 -8.64 6.99
N PRO A 59 -7.03 -9.53 7.93
CA PRO A 59 -5.64 -9.82 8.25
C PRO A 59 -4.92 -10.55 7.11
N CYS A 60 -3.73 -10.07 6.78
CA CYS A 60 -2.75 -10.74 5.94
C CYS A 60 -2.02 -11.83 6.74
N ALA A 61 -1.80 -12.99 6.13
CA ALA A 61 -1.08 -14.11 6.75
C ALA A 61 0.42 -13.84 6.91
N ASP A 62 1.00 -12.95 6.09
CA ASP A 62 2.41 -12.55 6.18
C ASP A 62 2.56 -11.40 7.19
N ALA A 63 3.24 -11.67 8.30
CA ALA A 63 3.44 -10.69 9.36
C ALA A 63 4.24 -9.46 8.89
N ALA A 64 5.20 -9.62 7.99
CA ALA A 64 5.97 -8.50 7.46
C ALA A 64 5.11 -7.63 6.54
N LEU A 65 4.25 -8.24 5.73
CA LEU A 65 3.32 -7.52 4.88
C LEU A 65 2.19 -6.87 5.70
N GLN A 66 1.71 -7.51 6.77
CA GLN A 66 0.74 -6.93 7.70
C GLN A 66 1.24 -5.62 8.32
N LEU A 67 2.55 -5.50 8.58
CA LEU A 67 3.13 -4.26 9.10
C LEU A 67 2.93 -3.08 8.13
N ILE A 68 3.17 -3.30 6.83
CA ILE A 68 2.98 -2.24 5.85
C ILE A 68 1.50 -1.98 5.57
N VAL A 69 0.65 -3.02 5.58
CA VAL A 69 -0.83 -2.88 5.50
C VAL A 69 -1.33 -1.97 6.61
N ASN A 70 -0.93 -2.22 7.86
CA ASN A 70 -1.33 -1.40 9.01
C ASN A 70 -0.82 0.04 8.91
N ASP A 71 0.39 0.26 8.38
CA ASP A 71 0.93 1.60 8.18
C ASP A 71 0.13 2.34 7.08
N VAL A 72 -0.27 1.66 5.99
CA VAL A 72 -1.12 2.23 4.95
C VAL A 72 -2.50 2.59 5.48
N ILE A 73 -3.17 1.70 6.23
CA ILE A 73 -4.47 1.99 6.86
C ILE A 73 -4.38 3.20 7.80
N ARG A 74 -3.25 3.36 8.50
CA ARG A 74 -3.07 4.42 9.49
C ARG A 74 -2.79 5.80 8.88
N TYR A 75 -2.07 5.85 7.76
CA TYR A 75 -1.57 7.11 7.19
C TYR A 75 -2.12 7.44 5.79
N GLY A 76 -2.77 6.48 5.14
CA GLY A 76 -3.66 6.68 4.00
C GLY A 76 -5.04 7.15 4.44
#